data_AF-A0A7M2QUD5-F1
#
_entry.id   AF-A0A7M2QUD5-F1
#
_cell.length_a   1.000
_cell.length_b   1.000
_cell.length_c   1.000
_cell.angle_alpha   90.00
_cell.angle_beta   90.00
_cell.angle_gamma   90.00
#
_symmetry.space_group_name_H-M   'P 1'
#
loop_
_entity.id
_entity.type
_entity.pdbx_description
1 polymer ?
#
loop_
_entity_poly.entity_id
_entity_poly.type
_entity_poly.pdbx_seq_one_letter_code
_entity_poly.pdbx_strand_id
1 'polypeptide(L)'
;MAEIFKFFNSAPGDERWHFASDFADYFGNVLSSGLLHVNNNPGLQVIVNTGTLQTIMAPGEALIKGYSYANTLPITLTHDLPEMNLDRIDRIVLRLDLRNAYRYIKVFVKTGESSVNPVAPTLRRDENVFELSLAQILIKRNTASLEPAKLIDERMKEDLCGIVYSLISVPTSVFQQQWDYWFSAQKGYYVQEMIDWMNEQQTSFTTWKDGQTEEFSTWKDEEQTSFSSWLQSQKSLFDSWFATIKDILDTNAAGNLQQQIDAHKDATMPHKSFDSIANKTYKVGFGVENKMAYVIYEEV
;
A
#
# COMPACT_ATOMS: atom_id res chain seq x y z
N MET A 1 17.40 -26.60 50.36
CA MET A 1 17.57 -25.13 50.48
C MET A 1 16.88 -24.48 49.29
N ALA A 2 16.19 -23.36 49.50
CA ALA A 2 15.36 -22.73 48.46
C ALA A 2 16.10 -21.68 47.61
N GLU A 3 17.24 -21.16 48.09
CA GLU A 3 18.03 -20.13 47.41
C GLU A 3 19.51 -20.51 47.37
N ILE A 4 20.17 -20.27 46.24
CA ILE A 4 21.58 -20.58 46.00
C ILE A 4 22.24 -19.34 45.37
N PHE A 5 23.35 -18.88 45.96
CA PHE A 5 24.13 -17.74 45.48
C PHE A 5 25.57 -18.20 45.19
N LYS A 6 26.10 -17.92 43.99
CA LYS A 6 27.40 -18.43 43.51
C LYS A 6 28.42 -17.29 43.27
N PHE A 7 29.72 -17.64 43.27
CA PHE A 7 30.86 -16.76 42.91
C PHE A 7 31.14 -15.53 43.81
N PHE A 8 30.83 -15.61 45.10
CA PHE A 8 31.27 -14.61 46.07
C PHE A 8 32.58 -15.03 46.74
N ASN A 9 33.39 -14.05 47.13
CA ASN A 9 34.59 -14.26 47.93
C ASN A 9 34.23 -14.82 49.31
N SER A 10 35.12 -15.64 49.86
CA SER A 10 35.06 -16.05 51.26
C SER A 10 35.30 -14.87 52.20
N ALA A 11 34.70 -14.91 53.39
CA ALA A 11 34.91 -13.96 54.48
C ALA A 11 35.20 -14.71 55.80
N PRO A 12 35.79 -14.05 56.82
CA PRO A 12 35.98 -14.69 58.12
C PRO A 12 34.64 -15.21 58.69
N GLY A 13 34.53 -16.52 58.91
CA GLY A 13 33.30 -17.17 59.36
C GLY A 13 32.31 -17.58 58.26
N ASP A 14 32.60 -17.28 56.99
CA ASP A 14 31.82 -17.68 55.80
C ASP A 14 32.77 -18.11 54.68
N GLU A 15 33.30 -19.34 54.81
CA GLU A 15 34.14 -19.95 53.79
C GLU A 15 33.30 -20.47 52.62
N ARG A 16 33.56 -19.97 51.41
CA ARG A 16 32.84 -20.36 50.20
C ARG A 16 33.75 -21.16 49.28
N TRP A 17 33.26 -22.32 48.85
CA TRP A 17 33.94 -23.22 47.94
C TRP A 17 33.15 -23.26 46.63
N HIS A 18 33.84 -23.06 45.50
CA HIS A 18 33.24 -23.11 44.17
C HIS A 18 33.77 -24.34 43.44
N PHE A 19 32.88 -25.22 43.04
CA PHE A 19 33.23 -26.44 42.32
C PHE A 19 33.24 -26.19 40.81
N ALA A 20 33.89 -27.07 40.05
CA ALA A 20 33.85 -27.01 38.58
C ALA A 20 32.42 -27.09 38.03
N SER A 21 31.52 -27.79 38.72
CA SER A 21 30.09 -27.82 38.38
C SER A 21 29.42 -26.45 38.54
N ASP A 22 29.84 -25.63 39.49
CA ASP A 22 29.27 -24.28 39.66
C ASP A 22 29.55 -23.40 38.45
N PHE A 23 30.77 -23.47 37.92
CA PHE A 23 31.15 -22.78 36.68
C PHE A 23 30.44 -23.35 35.46
N ALA A 24 30.37 -24.68 35.33
CA ALA A 24 29.65 -25.30 34.23
C ALA A 24 28.16 -24.93 34.23
N ASP A 25 27.49 -24.95 35.39
CA ASP A 25 26.11 -24.50 35.53
C ASP A 25 25.96 -23.04 35.09
N TYR A 26 26.85 -22.16 35.54
CA TYR A 26 26.80 -20.75 35.19
C TYR A 26 26.91 -20.53 33.68
N PHE A 27 27.94 -21.10 33.05
CA PHE A 27 28.11 -20.98 31.60
C PHE A 27 26.99 -21.68 30.83
N GLY A 28 26.50 -22.83 31.29
CA GLY A 28 25.37 -23.53 30.68
C GLY A 28 24.04 -22.78 30.77
N ASN A 29 23.89 -21.85 31.71
CA ASN A 29 22.72 -20.99 31.81
C ASN A 29 22.77 -19.80 30.84
N VAL A 30 23.96 -19.40 30.37
CA VAL A 30 24.13 -18.22 29.51
C VAL A 30 24.60 -18.54 28.09
N LEU A 31 25.13 -19.74 27.85
CA LEU A 31 25.60 -20.22 26.55
C LEU A 31 25.01 -21.60 26.24
N SER A 32 24.54 -21.78 25.00
CA SER A 32 24.04 -23.07 24.53
C SER A 32 25.17 -24.10 24.36
N SER A 33 24.81 -25.38 24.22
CA SER A 33 25.77 -26.43 23.85
C SER A 33 25.97 -26.44 22.34
N GLY A 34 27.22 -26.55 21.88
CA GLY A 34 27.56 -26.55 20.46
C GLY A 34 29.06 -26.40 20.21
N LEU A 35 29.42 -26.16 18.95
CA LEU A 35 30.80 -25.84 18.58
C LEU A 35 31.09 -24.36 18.80
N LEU A 36 32.29 -24.07 19.27
CA LEU A 36 32.82 -22.72 19.26
C LEU A 36 33.42 -22.43 17.88
N HIS A 37 33.32 -21.18 17.45
CA HIS A 37 33.81 -20.75 16.15
C HIS A 37 34.63 -19.46 16.30
N VAL A 38 35.60 -19.31 15.40
CA VAL A 38 36.34 -18.06 15.24
C VAL A 38 36.04 -17.56 13.83
N ASN A 39 35.62 -16.30 13.69
CA ASN A 39 35.30 -15.70 12.39
C ASN A 39 34.31 -16.55 11.55
N ASN A 40 33.22 -17.01 12.17
CA ASN A 40 32.19 -17.88 11.57
C ASN A 40 32.69 -19.23 11.00
N ASN A 41 33.88 -19.69 11.37
CA ASN A 41 34.39 -21.00 10.98
C ASN A 41 34.50 -21.93 12.19
N PRO A 42 33.57 -22.89 12.37
CA PRO A 42 33.72 -23.88 13.44
C PRO A 42 34.79 -24.91 13.08
N GLY A 43 35.63 -25.23 14.08
CA GLY A 43 36.60 -26.31 13.98
C GLY A 43 35.94 -27.70 14.02
N LEU A 44 36.70 -28.72 14.42
CA LEU A 44 36.19 -30.09 14.64
C LEU A 44 35.59 -30.74 13.38
N GLN A 45 35.99 -30.28 12.20
CA GLN A 45 35.55 -30.89 10.94
C GLN A 45 36.03 -32.34 10.86
N VAL A 46 35.13 -33.24 10.47
CA VAL A 46 35.45 -34.64 10.24
C VAL A 46 35.60 -34.87 8.74
N ILE A 47 36.71 -35.48 8.35
CA ILE A 47 36.98 -35.91 6.98
C ILE A 47 37.32 -37.41 6.96
N VAL A 48 37.19 -38.03 5.80
CA VAL A 48 37.63 -39.41 5.59
C VAL A 48 39.14 -39.44 5.33
N ASN A 49 39.85 -40.35 5.99
CA ASN A 49 41.23 -40.68 5.63
C ASN A 49 41.21 -41.67 4.44
N THR A 50 41.31 -41.13 3.23
CA THR A 50 41.14 -41.86 1.97
C THR A 50 41.98 -43.15 1.91
N GLY A 51 41.36 -44.24 1.49
CA GLY A 51 42.03 -45.55 1.39
C GLY A 51 42.09 -46.33 2.70
N THR A 52 41.48 -45.82 3.77
CA THR A 52 41.45 -46.48 5.08
C THR A 52 40.03 -46.56 5.65
N LEU A 53 39.85 -47.35 6.72
CA LEU A 53 38.63 -47.35 7.55
C LEU A 53 38.69 -46.31 8.67
N GLN A 54 39.26 -45.14 8.39
CA GLN A 54 39.46 -44.09 9.40
C GLN A 54 38.84 -42.77 8.98
N THR A 55 38.34 -42.05 9.98
CA THR A 55 38.01 -40.63 9.88
C THR A 55 39.01 -39.81 10.68
N ILE A 56 39.22 -38.55 10.28
CA ILE A 56 40.10 -37.61 10.95
C ILE A 56 39.27 -36.39 11.34
N MET A 57 39.28 -36.06 12.62
CA MET A 57 38.68 -34.84 13.15
C MET A 57 39.76 -33.75 13.29
N ALA A 58 39.54 -32.59 12.69
CA ALA A 58 40.44 -31.44 12.78
C ALA A 58 40.47 -30.83 14.20
N PRO A 59 41.46 -29.98 14.52
CA PRO A 59 41.45 -29.11 15.70
C PRO A 59 40.19 -28.26 15.82
N GLY A 60 39.82 -27.92 17.04
CA GLY A 60 38.70 -27.03 17.31
C GLY A 60 38.23 -27.09 18.76
N GLU A 61 37.12 -26.40 19.00
CA GLU A 61 36.61 -26.16 20.35
C GLU A 61 35.10 -26.37 20.40
N ALA A 62 34.60 -26.76 21.55
CA ALA A 62 33.18 -26.92 21.82
C ALA A 62 32.86 -26.58 23.27
N LEU A 63 31.60 -26.23 23.50
CA LEU A 63 31.03 -26.08 24.84
C LEU A 63 29.84 -27.03 24.96
N ILE A 64 29.81 -27.89 25.97
CA ILE A 64 28.72 -28.83 26.20
C ILE A 64 28.25 -28.68 27.64
N LYS A 65 27.01 -28.23 27.84
CA LYS A 65 26.43 -27.94 29.17
C LYS A 65 27.38 -27.11 30.06
N GLY A 66 28.03 -26.10 29.47
CA GLY A 66 29.01 -25.23 30.14
C GLY A 66 30.40 -25.85 30.41
N TYR A 67 30.62 -27.13 30.07
CA TYR A 67 31.95 -27.75 30.09
C TYR A 67 32.66 -27.50 28.76
N SER A 68 33.92 -27.06 28.82
CA SER A 68 34.71 -26.73 27.63
C SER A 68 35.50 -27.93 27.09
N TYR A 69 35.63 -27.98 25.78
CA TYR A 69 36.46 -28.92 25.04
C TYR A 69 37.34 -28.17 24.04
N ALA A 70 38.59 -28.60 23.92
CA ALA A 70 39.50 -28.13 22.88
C ALA A 70 40.45 -29.26 22.48
N ASN A 71 40.66 -29.45 21.18
CA ASN A 71 41.80 -30.21 20.66
C ASN A 71 42.65 -29.31 19.76
N THR A 72 43.96 -29.41 19.92
CA THR A 72 44.94 -28.62 19.16
C THR A 72 45.54 -29.39 17.98
N LEU A 73 45.32 -30.70 17.92
CA LEU A 73 45.84 -31.59 16.88
C LEU A 73 44.71 -32.46 16.29
N PRO A 74 44.85 -32.89 15.02
CA PRO A 74 43.91 -33.82 14.42
C PRO A 74 43.82 -35.14 15.19
N ILE A 75 42.63 -35.69 15.32
CA ILE A 75 42.37 -36.97 15.99
C ILE A 75 41.87 -37.98 14.95
N THR A 76 42.58 -39.10 14.83
CA THR A 76 42.20 -40.21 13.95
C THR A 76 41.30 -41.19 14.69
N LEU A 77 40.21 -41.57 14.05
CA LEU A 77 39.19 -42.46 14.56
C LEU A 77 39.07 -43.67 13.64
N THR A 78 39.23 -44.86 14.20
CA THR A 78 39.12 -46.11 13.43
C THR A 78 37.72 -46.67 13.55
N HIS A 79 37.14 -47.03 12.41
CA HIS A 79 35.87 -47.72 12.32
C HIS A 79 36.10 -49.23 12.27
N ASP A 80 35.21 -50.00 12.90
CA ASP A 80 35.26 -51.45 12.83
C ASP A 80 35.03 -51.94 11.39
N LEU A 81 35.45 -53.17 11.10
CA LEU A 81 35.18 -53.78 9.79
C LEU A 81 33.66 -53.92 9.57
N PRO A 82 33.16 -53.63 8.35
CA PRO A 82 31.77 -53.87 8.01
C PRO A 82 31.52 -55.35 7.77
N GLU A 83 30.26 -55.76 7.94
CA GLU A 83 29.82 -57.10 7.57
C GLU A 83 29.82 -57.29 6.05
N MET A 84 29.80 -58.55 5.60
CA MET A 84 29.86 -58.86 4.17
C MET A 84 28.60 -58.45 3.40
N ASN A 85 27.44 -58.47 4.04
CA ASN A 85 26.15 -58.44 3.34
C ASN A 85 25.30 -57.21 3.62
N LEU A 86 25.60 -56.44 4.67
CA LEU A 86 24.76 -55.35 5.15
C LEU A 86 25.57 -54.06 5.29
N ASP A 87 24.93 -52.94 4.97
CA ASP A 87 25.52 -51.62 5.16
C ASP A 87 25.22 -51.15 6.60
N ARG A 88 26.00 -50.21 7.13
CA ARG A 88 25.69 -49.51 8.38
C ARG A 88 26.08 -48.05 8.33
N ILE A 89 25.52 -47.24 9.20
CA ILE A 89 25.93 -45.84 9.37
C ILE A 89 26.59 -45.70 10.73
N ASP A 90 27.85 -45.29 10.74
CA ASP A 90 28.53 -44.91 11.97
C ASP A 90 28.41 -43.39 12.16
N ARG A 91 28.35 -42.96 13.42
CA ARG A 91 28.27 -41.54 13.77
C ARG A 91 29.46 -41.12 14.62
N ILE A 92 30.11 -40.03 14.25
CA ILE A 92 31.22 -39.45 14.99
C ILE A 92 30.62 -38.45 15.97
N VAL A 93 30.75 -38.72 17.26
CA VAL A 93 30.14 -37.93 18.33
C VAL A 93 31.18 -37.32 19.24
N LEU A 94 30.96 -36.09 19.67
CA LEU A 94 31.68 -35.49 20.80
C LEU A 94 30.85 -35.73 22.06
N ARG A 95 31.39 -36.49 23.02
CA ARG A 95 30.67 -36.94 24.21
C ARG A 95 31.23 -36.29 25.46
N LEU A 96 30.38 -35.55 26.17
CA LEU A 96 30.55 -35.21 27.58
C LEU A 96 30.11 -36.38 28.45
N ASP A 97 30.94 -36.80 29.39
CA ASP A 97 30.63 -37.82 30.38
C ASP A 97 30.98 -37.33 31.79
N LEU A 98 29.96 -37.17 32.63
CA LEU A 98 30.06 -36.60 33.99
C LEU A 98 30.26 -37.68 35.05
N ARG A 99 30.19 -38.96 34.69
CA ARG A 99 30.40 -40.05 35.64
C ARG A 99 31.82 -39.95 36.20
N ASN A 100 32.00 -40.19 37.49
CA ASN A 100 33.29 -40.02 38.18
C ASN A 100 34.47 -40.73 37.50
N ALA A 101 34.22 -41.89 36.87
CA ALA A 101 35.21 -42.67 36.13
C ALA A 101 35.63 -42.08 34.77
N TYR A 102 34.83 -41.18 34.18
CA TYR A 102 34.92 -40.78 32.77
C TYR A 102 34.86 -39.28 32.54
N ARG A 103 35.10 -38.44 33.57
CA ARG A 103 35.09 -36.97 33.56
C ARG A 103 35.88 -36.34 32.39
N TYR A 104 35.32 -36.34 31.19
CA TYR A 104 35.94 -35.88 29.96
C TYR A 104 34.90 -35.41 28.95
N ILE A 105 35.37 -34.61 28.01
CA ILE A 105 34.75 -34.49 26.69
C ILE A 105 35.71 -35.12 25.68
N LYS A 106 35.25 -36.16 24.97
CA LYS A 106 36.08 -36.87 23.98
C LYS A 106 35.26 -37.27 22.77
N VAL A 107 35.94 -37.37 21.64
CA VAL A 107 35.34 -37.83 20.38
C VAL A 107 35.31 -39.36 20.33
N PHE A 108 34.22 -39.93 19.82
CA PHE A 108 34.01 -41.37 19.66
C PHE A 108 33.39 -41.70 18.31
N VAL A 109 33.71 -42.88 17.80
CA VAL A 109 32.89 -43.55 16.79
C VAL A 109 31.77 -44.28 17.50
N LYS A 110 30.53 -43.93 17.17
CA LYS A 110 29.34 -44.66 17.59
C LYS A 110 28.93 -45.56 16.45
N THR A 111 29.23 -46.84 16.59
CA THR A 111 28.95 -47.87 15.58
C THR A 111 27.45 -48.03 15.39
N GLY A 112 27.03 -48.12 14.13
CA GLY A 112 25.63 -48.39 13.78
C GLY A 112 25.28 -49.87 13.69
N GLU A 113 23.98 -50.12 13.65
CA GLU A 113 23.44 -51.46 13.39
C GLU A 113 23.44 -51.75 11.89
N SER A 114 23.93 -52.93 11.53
CA SER A 114 23.94 -53.42 10.14
C SER A 114 22.52 -53.68 9.64
N SER A 115 22.14 -53.09 8.51
CA SER A 115 20.79 -53.21 7.95
C SER A 115 20.77 -52.99 6.44
N VAL A 116 19.70 -53.47 5.80
CA VAL A 116 19.41 -53.17 4.38
C VAL A 116 19.07 -51.68 4.20
N ASN A 117 18.46 -51.08 5.22
CA ASN A 117 18.16 -49.66 5.32
C ASN A 117 18.81 -49.11 6.60
N PRO A 118 20.12 -48.84 6.58
CA PRO A 118 20.85 -48.44 7.78
C PRO A 118 20.42 -47.04 8.25
N VAL A 119 20.34 -46.88 9.57
CA VAL A 119 19.97 -45.62 10.24
C VAL A 119 21.11 -45.21 11.16
N ALA A 120 21.39 -43.92 11.23
CA ALA A 120 22.43 -43.38 12.09
C ALA A 120 22.08 -43.59 13.58
N PRO A 121 23.03 -44.02 14.43
CA PRO A 121 22.83 -44.16 15.87
C PRO A 121 22.27 -42.90 16.53
N THR A 122 21.23 -43.05 17.36
CA THR A 122 20.66 -41.94 18.12
C THR A 122 21.67 -41.36 19.11
N LEU A 123 21.59 -40.06 19.39
CA LEU A 123 22.46 -39.43 20.38
C LEU A 123 22.00 -39.76 21.80
N ARG A 124 22.96 -40.00 22.70
CA ARG A 124 22.71 -40.15 24.14
C ARG A 124 22.80 -38.78 24.81
N ARG A 125 21.68 -38.31 25.36
CA ARG A 125 21.56 -37.04 26.08
C ARG A 125 20.75 -37.26 27.35
N ASP A 126 21.41 -37.70 28.40
CA ASP A 126 20.84 -37.90 29.73
C ASP A 126 21.53 -37.00 30.77
N GLU A 127 21.30 -37.28 32.05
CA GLU A 127 21.87 -36.54 33.18
C GLU A 127 23.40 -36.60 33.21
N ASN A 128 23.98 -37.75 32.86
CA ASN A 128 25.40 -38.02 33.03
C ASN A 128 26.18 -38.01 31.71
N VAL A 129 25.52 -38.22 30.58
CA VAL A 129 26.16 -38.27 29.26
C VAL A 129 25.42 -37.37 28.28
N PHE A 130 26.16 -36.53 27.56
CA PHE A 130 25.60 -35.68 26.51
C PHE A 130 26.46 -35.72 25.25
N GLU A 131 25.84 -36.06 24.13
CA GLU A 131 26.51 -36.20 22.84
C GLU A 131 26.08 -35.11 21.84
N LEU A 132 27.07 -34.57 21.12
CA LEU A 132 26.89 -33.77 19.91
C LEU A 132 27.33 -34.60 18.69
N SER A 133 26.58 -34.55 17.58
CA SER A 133 26.96 -35.24 16.33
C SER A 133 27.83 -34.35 15.45
N LEU A 134 29.07 -34.76 15.16
CA LEU A 134 29.93 -34.01 14.24
C LEU A 134 29.67 -34.41 12.79
N ALA A 135 29.58 -35.71 12.52
CA ALA A 135 29.33 -36.24 11.20
C ALA A 135 28.79 -37.67 11.27
N GLN A 136 28.21 -38.13 10.18
CA GLN A 136 27.88 -39.54 9.97
C GLN A 136 28.52 -40.06 8.68
N ILE A 137 28.85 -41.34 8.63
CA ILE A 137 29.46 -41.98 7.48
C ILE A 137 28.74 -43.30 7.19
N LEU A 138 28.23 -43.44 5.96
CA LEU A 138 27.71 -44.71 5.49
C LEU A 138 28.89 -45.64 5.14
N ILE A 139 28.99 -46.75 5.87
CA ILE A 139 29.95 -47.82 5.62
C ILE A 139 29.24 -48.89 4.79
N LYS A 140 29.76 -49.11 3.58
CA LYS A 140 29.25 -50.16 2.69
C LYS A 140 29.69 -51.54 3.14
N ARG A 141 28.82 -52.52 2.94
CA ARG A 141 29.15 -53.94 3.13
C ARG A 141 30.43 -54.31 2.39
N ASN A 142 31.22 -55.22 2.95
CA ASN A 142 32.44 -55.77 2.35
C ASN A 142 33.44 -54.71 1.82
N THR A 143 33.53 -53.53 2.44
CA THR A 143 34.56 -52.53 2.10
C THR A 143 35.76 -52.60 3.04
N ALA A 144 36.93 -52.25 2.51
CA ALA A 144 38.17 -52.05 3.27
C ALA A 144 38.55 -50.57 3.41
N SER A 145 37.73 -49.66 2.87
CA SER A 145 37.96 -48.21 2.94
C SER A 145 36.65 -47.42 2.96
N LEU A 146 36.67 -46.25 3.57
CA LEU A 146 35.56 -45.30 3.58
C LEU A 146 35.55 -44.45 2.31
N GLU A 147 34.35 -44.11 1.84
CA GLU A 147 34.15 -43.23 0.70
C GLU A 147 33.83 -41.80 1.18
N PRO A 148 34.66 -40.79 0.85
CA PRO A 148 34.43 -39.41 1.32
C PRO A 148 33.06 -38.85 0.95
N ALA A 149 32.51 -39.22 -0.22
CA ALA A 149 31.19 -38.77 -0.68
C ALA A 149 30.02 -39.35 0.16
N LYS A 150 30.28 -40.33 1.01
CA LYS A 150 29.30 -40.93 1.93
C LYS A 150 29.34 -40.32 3.33
N LEU A 151 30.26 -39.39 3.58
CA LEU A 151 30.31 -38.61 4.81
C LEU A 151 29.33 -37.45 4.71
N ILE A 152 28.51 -37.30 5.74
CA ILE A 152 27.56 -36.20 5.88
C ILE A 152 27.97 -35.42 7.13
N ASP A 153 28.32 -34.14 6.94
CA ASP A 153 28.61 -33.21 8.03
C ASP A 153 27.30 -32.87 8.77
N GLU A 154 27.32 -32.95 10.10
CA GLU A 154 26.17 -32.69 10.97
C GLU A 154 26.39 -31.49 11.91
N ARG A 155 27.55 -30.82 11.83
CA ARG A 155 27.94 -29.75 12.77
C ARG A 155 26.96 -28.58 12.77
N MET A 156 26.44 -28.21 11.59
CA MET A 156 25.51 -27.08 11.44
C MET A 156 24.05 -27.43 11.70
N LYS A 157 23.73 -28.68 12.08
CA LYS A 157 22.37 -29.09 12.41
C LYS A 157 22.13 -28.82 13.90
N GLU A 158 21.34 -27.79 14.21
CA GLU A 158 21.12 -27.32 15.60
C GLU A 158 20.62 -28.42 16.54
N ASP A 159 19.71 -29.28 16.08
CA ASP A 159 19.19 -30.38 16.90
C ASP A 159 20.25 -31.43 17.28
N LEU A 160 21.34 -31.54 16.50
CA LEU A 160 22.38 -32.57 16.66
C LEU A 160 23.68 -32.03 17.25
N CYS A 161 24.11 -30.84 16.84
CA CYS A 161 25.36 -30.22 17.28
C CYS A 161 25.20 -28.71 17.44
N GLY A 162 25.09 -27.98 16.33
CA GLY A 162 24.92 -26.53 16.33
C GLY A 162 26.17 -25.77 16.75
N ILE A 163 26.04 -24.44 16.69
CA ILE A 163 27.05 -23.48 17.14
C ILE A 163 26.60 -22.91 18.49
N VAL A 164 27.55 -22.65 19.38
CA VAL A 164 27.27 -21.98 20.66
C VAL A 164 26.70 -20.58 20.40
N TYR A 165 25.59 -20.25 21.07
CA TYR A 165 24.98 -18.94 21.05
C TYR A 165 24.60 -18.48 22.47
N SER A 166 24.41 -17.17 22.64
CA SER A 166 23.98 -16.59 23.91
C SER A 166 22.54 -16.95 24.23
N LEU A 167 22.30 -17.54 25.40
CA LEU A 167 20.97 -17.76 25.97
C LEU A 167 20.43 -16.50 26.68
N ILE A 168 21.28 -15.49 26.89
CA ILE A 168 20.86 -14.20 27.41
C ILE A 168 20.07 -13.47 26.32
N SER A 169 18.77 -13.37 26.51
CA SER A 169 17.88 -12.58 25.68
C SER A 169 17.96 -11.09 26.05
N VAL A 170 18.00 -10.22 25.06
CA VAL A 170 17.69 -8.79 25.24
C VAL A 170 16.19 -8.69 25.49
N PRO A 171 15.71 -7.95 26.52
CA PRO A 171 14.27 -7.82 26.79
C PRO A 171 13.60 -7.02 25.66
N THR A 172 13.12 -7.76 24.66
CA THR A 172 12.42 -7.25 23.47
C THR A 172 11.08 -6.60 23.81
N SER A 173 10.54 -6.82 25.02
CA SER A 173 9.34 -6.14 25.50
C SER A 173 9.49 -4.62 25.61
N VAL A 174 10.67 -4.14 26.00
CA VAL A 174 10.95 -2.69 26.08
C VAL A 174 11.03 -2.08 24.69
N PHE A 175 11.68 -2.76 23.75
CA PHE A 175 11.72 -2.35 22.34
C PHE A 175 10.33 -2.37 21.70
N GLN A 176 9.54 -3.43 21.94
CA GLN A 176 8.18 -3.54 21.40
C GLN A 176 7.27 -2.45 21.98
N GLN A 177 7.35 -2.17 23.28
CA GLN A 177 6.57 -1.10 23.90
C GLN A 177 6.94 0.29 23.35
N GLN A 178 8.23 0.56 23.14
CA GLN A 178 8.69 1.82 22.53
C GLN A 178 8.28 1.93 21.06
N TRP A 179 8.34 0.83 20.30
CA TRP A 179 7.89 0.76 18.92
C TRP A 179 6.39 0.98 18.81
N ASP A 180 5.57 0.33 19.64
CA ASP A 180 4.12 0.49 19.65
C ASP A 180 3.72 1.92 20.04
N TYR A 181 4.43 2.52 21.01
CA TYR A 181 4.23 3.93 21.37
C TYR A 181 4.58 4.87 20.22
N TRP A 182 5.76 4.71 19.60
CA TRP A 182 6.17 5.52 18.45
C TRP A 182 5.22 5.34 17.25
N PHE A 183 4.86 4.10 16.91
CA PHE A 183 3.98 3.77 15.80
C PHE A 183 2.56 4.32 16.01
N SER A 184 2.02 4.20 17.22
CA SER A 184 0.70 4.78 17.56
C SER A 184 0.71 6.31 17.47
N ALA A 185 1.77 6.96 17.97
CA ALA A 185 1.93 8.42 17.87
C ALA A 185 2.06 8.91 16.42
N GLN A 186 2.88 8.23 15.60
CA GLN A 186 3.04 8.58 14.18
C GLN A 186 1.76 8.32 13.37
N LYS A 187 1.08 7.18 13.60
CA LYS A 187 -0.19 6.86 12.92
C LYS A 187 -1.28 7.88 13.25
N GLY A 188 -1.36 8.36 14.50
CA GLY A 188 -2.29 9.41 14.91
C GLY A 188 -2.09 10.71 14.14
N TYR A 189 -0.84 11.13 13.93
CA TYR A 189 -0.51 12.34 13.18
C TYR A 189 -0.97 12.28 11.71
N TYR A 190 -0.61 11.22 10.98
CA TYR A 190 -0.98 11.09 9.57
C TYR A 190 -2.48 10.92 9.33
N VAL A 191 -3.18 10.22 10.24
CA VAL A 191 -4.63 10.04 10.12
C VAL A 191 -5.35 11.37 10.37
N GLN A 192 -4.90 12.18 11.34
CA GLN A 192 -5.50 13.48 11.62
C GLN A 192 -5.26 14.46 10.47
N GLU A 193 -4.04 14.55 9.94
CA GLU A 193 -3.75 15.37 8.75
C GLU A 193 -4.61 14.97 7.55
N MET A 194 -4.81 13.66 7.33
CA MET A 194 -5.67 13.18 6.23
C MET A 194 -7.14 13.56 6.45
N ILE A 195 -7.64 13.47 7.69
CA ILE A 195 -9.01 13.87 8.04
C ILE A 195 -9.18 15.38 7.87
N ASP A 196 -8.23 16.18 8.36
CA ASP A 196 -8.27 17.63 8.26
C ASP A 196 -8.22 18.08 6.80
N TRP A 197 -7.34 17.48 5.99
CA TRP A 197 -7.29 17.71 4.54
C TRP A 197 -8.61 17.34 3.85
N MET A 198 -9.19 16.17 4.15
CA MET A 198 -10.48 15.77 3.55
C MET A 198 -11.61 16.73 3.91
N ASN A 199 -11.67 17.18 5.17
CA ASN A 199 -12.66 18.16 5.63
C ASN A 199 -12.46 19.52 4.94
N GLU A 200 -11.22 19.95 4.77
CA GLU A 200 -10.88 21.19 4.05
C GLU A 200 -11.27 21.10 2.57
N GLN A 201 -10.98 19.97 1.90
CA GLN A 201 -11.38 19.75 0.51
C GLN A 201 -12.90 19.72 0.36
N GLN A 202 -13.61 19.02 1.26
CA GLN A 202 -15.07 18.97 1.25
C GLN A 202 -15.68 20.36 1.44
N THR A 203 -15.13 21.15 2.36
CA THR A 203 -15.58 22.52 2.63
C THR A 203 -15.32 23.41 1.42
N SER A 204 -14.12 23.38 0.86
CA SER A 204 -13.72 24.17 -0.31
C SER A 204 -14.60 23.87 -1.52
N PHE A 205 -14.86 22.58 -1.80
CA PHE A 205 -15.72 22.16 -2.89
C PHE A 205 -17.18 22.61 -2.70
N THR A 206 -17.70 22.50 -1.48
CA THR A 206 -19.07 22.91 -1.15
C THR A 206 -19.23 24.42 -1.34
N THR A 207 -18.30 25.22 -0.80
CA THR A 207 -18.30 26.68 -0.95
C THR A 207 -18.23 27.10 -2.41
N TRP A 208 -17.34 26.50 -3.21
CA TRP A 208 -17.26 26.79 -4.65
C TRP A 208 -18.56 26.45 -5.37
N LYS A 209 -19.14 25.27 -5.13
CA LYS A 209 -20.40 24.83 -5.75
C LYS A 209 -21.55 25.77 -5.40
N ASP A 210 -21.65 26.18 -4.15
CA ASP A 210 -22.71 27.07 -3.68
C ASP A 210 -22.56 28.47 -4.30
N GLY A 211 -21.34 29.00 -4.35
CA GLY A 211 -21.04 30.26 -5.04
C GLY A 211 -21.40 30.22 -6.53
N GLN A 212 -21.05 29.14 -7.25
CA GLN A 212 -21.44 28.98 -8.66
C GLN A 212 -22.96 28.90 -8.86
N THR A 213 -23.67 28.29 -7.90
CA THR A 213 -25.13 28.19 -7.95
C THR A 213 -25.77 29.57 -7.77
N GLU A 214 -25.24 30.38 -6.85
CA GLU A 214 -25.69 31.74 -6.57
C GLU A 214 -25.39 32.70 -7.74
N GLU A 215 -24.17 32.65 -8.29
CA GLU A 215 -23.78 33.43 -9.47
C GLU A 215 -24.69 33.12 -10.67
N PHE A 216 -24.93 31.84 -10.95
CA PHE A 216 -25.82 31.44 -12.04
C PHE A 216 -27.27 31.87 -11.81
N SER A 217 -27.76 31.82 -10.57
CA SER A 217 -29.11 32.30 -10.26
C SER A 217 -29.22 33.80 -10.47
N THR A 218 -28.23 34.57 -10.00
CA THR A 218 -28.18 36.02 -10.15
C THR A 218 -28.15 36.42 -11.63
N TRP A 219 -27.24 35.83 -12.41
CA TRP A 219 -27.14 36.06 -13.85
C TRP A 219 -28.47 35.79 -14.58
N LYS A 220 -29.16 34.69 -14.23
CA LYS A 220 -30.44 34.33 -14.84
C LYS A 220 -31.53 35.37 -14.56
N ASP A 221 -31.60 35.86 -13.32
CA ASP A 221 -32.58 36.87 -12.92
C ASP A 221 -32.30 38.22 -13.58
N GLU A 222 -31.02 38.60 -13.70
CA GLU A 222 -30.58 39.79 -14.42
C GLU A 222 -30.91 39.72 -15.91
N GLU A 223 -30.63 38.58 -16.57
CA GLU A 223 -30.97 38.38 -17.99
C GLU A 223 -32.48 38.38 -18.23
N GLN A 224 -33.26 37.73 -17.36
CA GLN A 224 -34.72 37.75 -17.45
C GLN A 224 -35.26 39.18 -17.34
N THR A 225 -34.68 39.99 -16.44
CA THR A 225 -35.06 41.40 -16.24
C THR A 225 -34.66 42.26 -17.44
N SER A 226 -33.44 42.09 -17.94
CA SER A 226 -32.92 42.78 -19.11
C SER A 226 -33.76 42.50 -20.35
N PHE A 227 -34.05 41.23 -20.63
CA PHE A 227 -34.89 40.81 -21.75
C PHE A 227 -36.32 41.35 -21.64
N SER A 228 -36.93 41.28 -20.44
CA SER A 228 -38.28 41.80 -20.21
C SER A 228 -38.35 43.31 -20.44
N SER A 229 -37.33 44.03 -19.98
CA SER A 229 -37.21 45.49 -20.14
C SER A 229 -37.00 45.88 -21.61
N TRP A 230 -36.13 45.16 -22.33
CA TRP A 230 -35.95 45.34 -23.78
C TRP A 230 -37.26 45.09 -24.54
N LEU A 231 -37.96 43.99 -24.26
CA LEU A 231 -39.23 43.65 -24.92
C LEU A 231 -40.29 44.73 -24.70
N GLN A 232 -40.40 45.25 -23.48
CA GLN A 232 -41.34 46.33 -23.15
C GLN A 232 -40.99 47.64 -23.86
N SER A 233 -39.69 47.96 -23.98
CA SER A 233 -39.22 49.10 -24.75
C SER A 233 -39.58 48.98 -26.24
N GLN A 234 -39.34 47.80 -26.85
CA GLN A 234 -39.72 47.54 -28.24
C GLN A 234 -41.22 47.66 -28.45
N LYS A 235 -42.02 47.11 -27.52
CA LYS A 235 -43.48 47.24 -27.56
C LYS A 235 -43.93 48.71 -27.51
N SER A 236 -43.33 49.50 -26.64
CA SER A 236 -43.65 50.93 -26.51
C SER A 236 -43.31 51.71 -27.77
N LEU A 237 -42.17 51.41 -28.41
CA LEU A 237 -41.79 52.01 -29.69
C LEU A 237 -42.78 51.66 -30.81
N PHE A 238 -43.18 50.38 -30.89
CA PHE A 238 -44.18 49.93 -31.85
C PHE A 238 -45.53 50.61 -31.62
N ASP A 239 -46.02 50.62 -30.38
CA ASP A 239 -47.31 51.23 -30.03
C ASP A 239 -47.30 52.75 -30.36
N SER A 240 -46.18 53.43 -30.13
CA SER A 240 -46.01 54.85 -30.48
C SER A 240 -46.03 55.08 -31.99
N TRP A 241 -45.26 54.29 -32.74
CA TRP A 241 -45.25 54.35 -34.21
C TRP A 241 -46.64 54.06 -34.78
N PHE A 242 -47.33 53.04 -34.25
CA PHE A 242 -48.66 52.66 -34.69
C PHE A 242 -49.68 53.78 -34.44
N ALA A 243 -49.61 54.45 -33.29
CA ALA A 243 -50.45 55.62 -33.00
C ALA A 243 -50.23 56.78 -34.00
N THR A 244 -48.99 57.02 -34.43
CA THR A 244 -48.69 58.03 -35.47
C THR A 244 -49.34 57.68 -36.80
N ILE A 245 -49.28 56.42 -37.23
CA ILE A 245 -49.94 55.98 -38.47
C ILE A 245 -51.46 56.16 -38.36
N LYS A 246 -52.04 55.86 -37.19
CA LYS A 246 -53.46 56.06 -36.95
C LYS A 246 -53.87 57.53 -37.07
N ASP A 247 -53.13 58.45 -36.45
CA ASP A 247 -53.45 59.89 -36.50
C ASP A 247 -53.38 60.47 -37.92
N ILE A 248 -52.42 60.03 -38.74
CA ILE A 248 -52.33 60.41 -40.17
C ILE A 248 -53.60 59.99 -40.92
N LEU A 249 -54.10 58.78 -40.65
CA LEU A 249 -55.28 58.23 -41.29
C LEU A 249 -56.60 58.81 -40.76
N ASP A 250 -56.64 59.23 -39.50
CA ASP A 250 -57.82 59.85 -38.90
C ASP A 250 -57.89 61.34 -39.26
N THR A 251 -56.96 62.16 -38.76
CA THR A 251 -57.08 63.63 -38.79
C THR A 251 -56.75 64.22 -40.17
N ASN A 252 -55.61 63.83 -40.75
CA ASN A 252 -55.15 64.43 -42.01
C ASN A 252 -55.98 63.94 -43.20
N ALA A 253 -56.34 62.66 -43.22
CA ALA A 253 -57.19 62.13 -44.28
C ALA A 253 -58.63 62.67 -44.18
N ALA A 254 -59.23 62.70 -42.98
CA ALA A 254 -60.58 63.26 -42.82
C ALA A 254 -60.61 64.77 -43.14
N GLY A 255 -59.61 65.54 -42.72
CA GLY A 255 -59.49 66.96 -43.06
C GLY A 255 -59.36 67.21 -44.57
N ASN A 256 -58.52 66.44 -45.26
CA ASN A 256 -58.37 66.53 -46.72
C ASN A 256 -59.67 66.15 -47.45
N LEU A 257 -60.33 65.08 -47.01
CA LEU A 257 -61.63 64.68 -47.58
C LEU A 257 -62.69 65.77 -47.38
N GLN A 258 -62.73 66.43 -46.22
CA GLN A 258 -63.63 67.55 -45.97
C GLN A 258 -63.36 68.74 -46.91
N GLN A 259 -62.08 69.10 -47.11
CA GLN A 259 -61.72 70.15 -48.06
C GLN A 259 -62.13 69.82 -49.50
N GLN A 260 -61.98 68.56 -49.93
CA GLN A 260 -62.43 68.13 -51.25
C GLN A 260 -63.96 68.21 -51.39
N ILE A 261 -64.71 67.87 -50.33
CA ILE A 261 -66.17 67.99 -50.30
C ILE A 261 -66.60 69.46 -50.39
N ASP A 262 -65.99 70.34 -49.61
CA ASP A 262 -66.35 71.77 -49.60
C ASP A 262 -66.00 72.44 -50.94
N ALA A 263 -64.82 72.14 -51.50
CA ALA A 263 -64.45 72.58 -52.85
C ALA A 263 -65.41 72.06 -53.93
N HIS A 264 -65.93 70.84 -53.79
CA HIS A 264 -66.94 70.29 -54.71
C HIS A 264 -68.30 70.99 -54.55
N LYS A 265 -68.74 71.28 -53.32
CA LYS A 265 -70.01 71.97 -53.04
C LYS A 265 -70.02 73.43 -53.51
N ASP A 266 -68.92 74.15 -53.32
CA ASP A 266 -68.82 75.56 -53.65
C ASP A 266 -68.49 75.81 -55.13
N ALA A 267 -68.06 74.77 -55.86
CA ALA A 267 -67.80 74.88 -57.28
C ALA A 267 -69.11 75.02 -58.08
N THR A 268 -69.19 76.04 -58.93
CA THR A 268 -70.37 76.34 -59.75
C THR A 268 -70.71 75.23 -60.73
N MET A 269 -69.71 74.48 -61.22
CA MET A 269 -69.86 73.35 -62.14
C MET A 269 -69.05 72.13 -61.68
N PRO A 270 -69.50 71.42 -60.64
CA PRO A 270 -68.66 70.46 -59.92
C PRO A 270 -68.67 69.05 -60.54
N HIS A 271 -69.50 68.82 -61.57
CA HIS A 271 -69.62 67.53 -62.24
C HIS A 271 -69.07 67.61 -63.66
N LYS A 272 -68.72 66.45 -64.23
CA LYS A 272 -68.41 66.32 -65.65
C LYS A 272 -69.44 65.43 -66.31
N SER A 273 -69.90 65.82 -67.48
CA SER A 273 -70.76 65.01 -68.34
C SER A 273 -70.09 64.85 -69.70
N PHE A 274 -70.11 63.64 -70.24
CA PHE A 274 -69.62 63.38 -71.58
C PHE A 274 -70.81 63.28 -72.53
N ASP A 275 -70.83 64.13 -73.55
CA ASP A 275 -71.80 64.02 -74.63
C ASP A 275 -71.24 63.11 -75.72
N SER A 276 -71.77 61.88 -75.79
CA SER A 276 -71.36 60.88 -76.78
C SER A 276 -71.72 61.24 -78.23
N ILE A 277 -72.69 62.15 -78.44
CA ILE A 277 -73.14 62.57 -79.76
C ILE A 277 -72.23 63.69 -80.27
N ALA A 278 -71.86 64.63 -79.40
CA ALA A 278 -70.94 65.72 -79.72
C ALA A 278 -69.44 65.34 -79.57
N ASN A 279 -69.14 64.19 -78.95
CA ASN A 279 -67.81 63.72 -78.57
C ASN A 279 -67.00 64.75 -77.76
N LYS A 280 -67.68 65.43 -76.82
CA LYS A 280 -67.13 66.54 -76.02
C LYS A 280 -67.46 66.32 -74.54
N THR A 281 -66.57 66.79 -73.65
CA THR A 281 -66.79 66.74 -72.20
C THR A 281 -67.19 68.13 -71.71
N TYR A 282 -68.21 68.20 -70.87
CA TYR A 282 -68.68 69.43 -70.28
C TYR A 282 -68.51 69.38 -68.77
N LYS A 283 -68.07 70.49 -68.17
CA LYS A 283 -68.29 70.79 -66.76
C LYS A 283 -69.75 71.16 -66.63
N VAL A 284 -70.43 70.62 -65.63
CA VAL A 284 -71.87 70.78 -65.44
C VAL A 284 -72.15 71.16 -64.00
N GLY A 285 -73.07 72.10 -63.82
CA GLY A 285 -73.62 72.48 -62.52
C GLY A 285 -74.95 73.19 -62.66
N PHE A 286 -75.34 73.93 -61.63
CA PHE A 286 -76.63 74.61 -61.57
C PHE A 286 -76.45 76.10 -61.31
N GLY A 287 -77.06 76.93 -62.16
CA GLY A 287 -77.17 78.37 -61.99
C GLY A 287 -78.60 78.76 -61.60
N VAL A 288 -78.77 79.95 -61.03
CA VAL A 288 -80.09 80.53 -60.76
C VAL A 288 -80.18 81.90 -61.40
N GLU A 289 -81.16 82.09 -62.26
CA GLU A 289 -81.46 83.37 -62.91
C GLU A 289 -82.96 83.60 -62.86
N ASN A 290 -83.40 84.82 -62.53
CA ASN A 290 -84.82 85.15 -62.36
C ASN A 290 -85.60 84.19 -61.44
N LYS A 291 -84.93 83.69 -60.38
CA LYS A 291 -85.47 82.71 -59.41
C LYS A 291 -85.84 81.34 -60.01
N MET A 292 -85.38 81.03 -61.22
CA MET A 292 -85.52 79.71 -61.85
C MET A 292 -84.14 79.05 -61.90
N ALA A 293 -84.04 77.78 -61.47
CA ALA A 293 -82.82 77.01 -61.60
C ALA A 293 -82.66 76.55 -63.05
N TYR A 294 -81.44 76.68 -63.59
CA TYR A 294 -81.08 76.17 -64.90
C TYR A 294 -79.75 75.43 -64.82
N VAL A 295 -79.57 74.46 -65.72
CA VAL A 295 -78.30 73.74 -65.83
C VAL A 295 -77.31 74.63 -66.55
N ILE A 296 -76.19 74.91 -65.90
CA ILE A 296 -75.04 75.54 -66.54
C ILE A 296 -74.07 74.44 -66.97
N TYR A 297 -73.56 74.57 -68.18
CA TYR A 297 -72.57 73.68 -68.70
C TYR A 297 -71.57 74.45 -69.55
N GLU A 298 -70.30 74.10 -69.41
CA GLU A 298 -69.18 74.69 -70.12
C GLU A 298 -68.31 73.56 -70.67
N GLU A 299 -67.96 73.63 -71.96
CA GLU A 299 -67.08 72.63 -72.58
C GLU A 299 -65.69 72.69 -71.94
N VAL A 300 -65.11 71.53 -71.65
CA VAL A 300 -63.79 71.36 -71.00
C VAL A 300 -62.75 70.93 -72.01
#